data_AF-A0A453Q938-F1
#
_entry.id   AF-A0A453Q938-F1
#
_cell.length_a   1.000
_cell.length_b   1.000
_cell.length_c   1.000
_cell.angle_alpha   90.00
_cell.angle_beta   90.00
_cell.angle_gamma   90.00
#
_symmetry.space_group_name_H-M   'P 1'
#
loop_
_entity.id
_entity.type
_entity.pdbx_description
1 polymer ?
#
loop_
_entity_poly.entity_id
_entity_poly.type
_entity_poly.pdbx_seq_one_letter_code
_entity_poly.pdbx_strand_id
1 'polypeptide(L)'
;MGDEAVLESILNGEMGPTHMPFALLERITENFSEERKIGQGGFALVYKSLPIPTKSESRGGSGGEVVDIKEHPWRLHSLTISYQGLIDAFSFSYIDQYGEKQHVGPWGEQHSYHKTETIRFSPSEFVEEVSGAYGSHFENLLVTSLTFVTNVRTYGPFGNPNHQNVAAAPLKFMADEGSSIVAFHGRSGSHLFSIGVYMYPNNKRKGRTLLAPVIPDGEKQDTRETVPMCTP
;
A
#
# COMPACT_ATOMS: atom_id res chain seq x y z
N MET A 1 -15.84 -24.07 -3.05
CA MET A 1 -14.55 -23.43 -3.37
C MET A 1 -14.91 -21.99 -3.71
N GLY A 2 -14.45 -21.01 -2.93
CA GLY A 2 -14.85 -19.61 -3.15
C GLY A 2 -14.22 -19.05 -4.43
N ASP A 3 -14.89 -18.09 -5.06
CA ASP A 3 -14.49 -17.50 -6.35
C ASP A 3 -13.04 -16.95 -6.33
N GLU A 4 -12.60 -16.45 -5.17
CA GLU A 4 -11.22 -15.98 -4.97
C GLU A 4 -10.18 -17.11 -5.02
N ALA A 5 -10.50 -18.30 -4.52
CA ALA A 5 -9.58 -19.44 -4.58
C ALA A 5 -9.29 -19.89 -6.02
N VAL A 6 -10.28 -19.75 -6.91
CA VAL A 6 -10.12 -20.05 -8.35
C VAL A 6 -9.21 -19.01 -9.00
N LEU A 7 -9.41 -17.73 -8.70
CA LEU A 7 -8.55 -16.65 -9.21
C LEU A 7 -7.10 -16.83 -8.75
N GLU A 8 -6.89 -17.09 -7.46
CA GLU A 8 -5.55 -17.34 -6.90
C GLU A 8 -4.88 -18.54 -7.56
N SER A 9 -5.61 -19.64 -7.79
CA SER A 9 -5.06 -20.83 -8.47
C SER A 9 -4.63 -20.53 -9.91
N ILE A 10 -5.40 -19.70 -10.64
CA ILE A 10 -5.07 -19.26 -12.00
C ILE A 10 -3.84 -18.33 -11.98
N LEU A 11 -3.80 -17.36 -11.06
CA LEU A 11 -2.69 -16.41 -10.94
C LEU A 11 -1.38 -17.10 -10.55
N ASN A 12 -1.46 -18.15 -9.74
CA ASN A 12 -0.32 -18.98 -9.33
C ASN A 12 0.10 -19.99 -10.40
N GLY A 13 -0.66 -20.12 -11.50
CA GLY A 13 -0.38 -21.06 -12.58
C GLY A 13 -0.65 -22.52 -12.23
N GLU A 14 -1.35 -22.78 -11.13
CA GLU A 14 -1.79 -24.10 -10.69
C GLU A 14 -2.99 -24.59 -11.52
N MET A 15 -3.73 -23.64 -12.12
CA MET A 15 -4.89 -23.89 -12.96
C MET A 15 -4.78 -23.10 -14.28
N GLY A 16 -5.22 -23.69 -15.39
CA GLY A 16 -5.39 -22.98 -16.66
C GLY A 16 -6.59 -22.01 -16.63
N PRO A 17 -6.76 -21.12 -17.62
CA PRO A 17 -7.91 -20.23 -17.68
C PRO A 17 -9.22 -21.02 -17.66
N THR A 18 -10.05 -20.79 -16.64
CA THR A 18 -11.39 -21.39 -16.53
C THR A 18 -12.46 -20.31 -16.57
N HIS A 19 -13.73 -20.73 -16.66
CA HIS A 19 -14.85 -19.83 -16.54
C HIS A 19 -14.87 -19.20 -15.13
N MET A 20 -14.61 -17.89 -15.06
CA MET A 20 -14.72 -17.12 -13.81
C MET A 20 -16.15 -16.57 -13.65
N PRO A 21 -16.68 -16.51 -12.42
CA PRO A 21 -17.99 -15.90 -12.15
C PRO A 21 -18.01 -14.44 -12.62
N PHE A 22 -19.11 -14.02 -13.23
CA PHE A 22 -19.26 -12.67 -13.77
C PHE A 22 -19.11 -11.59 -12.69
N ALA A 23 -19.66 -11.81 -11.49
CA ALA A 23 -19.50 -10.89 -10.36
C ALA A 23 -18.03 -10.71 -9.94
N LEU A 24 -17.22 -11.76 -10.04
CA LEU A 24 -15.78 -11.66 -9.81
C LEU A 24 -15.11 -10.84 -10.92
N LEU A 25 -15.47 -11.08 -12.18
CA LEU A 25 -14.96 -10.32 -13.33
C LEU A 25 -15.30 -8.84 -13.23
N GLU A 26 -16.56 -8.49 -12.96
CA GLU A 26 -16.98 -7.11 -12.69
C GLU A 26 -16.13 -6.51 -11.57
N ARG A 27 -15.97 -7.23 -10.46
CA ARG A 27 -15.18 -6.74 -9.32
C ARG A 27 -13.72 -6.46 -9.68
N ILE A 28 -12.99 -7.42 -10.28
CA ILE A 28 -11.56 -7.27 -10.59
C ILE A 28 -11.27 -6.39 -11.80
N THR A 29 -12.30 -6.02 -12.57
CA THR A 29 -12.21 -5.09 -13.70
C THR A 29 -12.86 -3.74 -13.42
N GLU A 30 -13.27 -3.49 -12.17
CA GLU A 30 -13.96 -2.24 -11.78
C GLU A 30 -15.15 -1.95 -12.70
N ASN A 31 -16.01 -2.97 -12.81
CA ASN A 31 -17.18 -3.02 -13.67
C ASN A 31 -16.84 -2.76 -15.16
N PHE A 32 -15.78 -3.41 -15.65
CA PHE A 32 -15.28 -3.26 -17.02
C PHE A 32 -14.95 -1.80 -17.39
N SER A 33 -14.31 -1.09 -16.46
CA SER A 33 -13.86 0.29 -16.64
C SER A 33 -12.93 0.43 -17.87
N GLU A 34 -13.11 1.49 -18.66
CA GLU A 34 -12.29 1.75 -19.84
C GLU A 34 -10.83 2.06 -19.46
N GLU A 35 -10.58 2.56 -18.24
CA GLU A 35 -9.24 2.75 -17.68
C GLU A 35 -8.50 1.41 -17.52
N ARG A 36 -9.24 0.30 -17.39
CA ARG A 36 -8.66 -1.04 -17.34
C ARG A 36 -8.58 -1.71 -18.71
N LYS A 37 -9.12 -1.12 -19.78
CA LYS A 37 -9.05 -1.71 -21.12
C LYS A 37 -7.64 -1.62 -21.67
N ILE A 38 -7.04 -2.77 -21.94
CA ILE A 38 -5.69 -2.85 -22.54
C ILE A 38 -5.73 -3.03 -24.06
N GLY A 39 -6.89 -3.36 -24.63
CA GLY A 39 -7.05 -3.46 -26.06
C GLY A 39 -8.41 -3.97 -26.51
N GLN A 40 -8.66 -3.85 -27.81
CA GLN A 40 -9.84 -4.36 -28.48
C GLN A 40 -9.43 -4.99 -29.81
N GLY A 41 -9.81 -6.25 -29.99
CA GLY A 41 -9.67 -6.97 -31.26
C GLY A 41 -11.03 -7.28 -31.89
N GLY A 42 -11.03 -7.96 -33.03
CA GLY A 42 -12.26 -8.39 -33.72
C GLY A 42 -13.11 -9.42 -32.95
N PHE A 43 -12.60 -9.94 -31.83
CA PHE A 43 -13.24 -11.01 -31.06
C PHE A 43 -13.58 -10.63 -29.61
N ALA A 44 -12.84 -9.70 -29.01
CA ALA A 44 -13.02 -9.38 -27.60
C ALA A 44 -12.42 -8.01 -27.22
N LEU A 45 -12.96 -7.47 -26.13
CA LEU A 45 -12.34 -6.43 -25.31
C LEU A 45 -11.45 -7.12 -24.28
N VAL A 46 -10.25 -6.61 -24.08
CA VAL A 46 -9.32 -7.15 -23.10
C VAL A 46 -9.14 -6.12 -21.99
N TYR A 47 -9.43 -6.53 -20.76
CA TYR A 47 -9.32 -5.70 -19.56
C TYR A 47 -8.20 -6.24 -18.66
N LYS A 48 -7.43 -5.34 -18.07
CA LYS A 48 -6.48 -5.61 -16.99
C LYS A 48 -7.29 -5.93 -15.74
N SER A 49 -7.11 -7.12 -15.19
CA SER A 49 -7.58 -7.42 -13.84
C SER A 49 -6.50 -7.01 -12.84
N LEU A 50 -6.93 -6.32 -11.80
CA LEU A 50 -6.09 -6.03 -10.63
C LEU A 50 -6.84 -6.51 -9.38
N PRO A 51 -6.19 -7.30 -8.51
CA PRO A 51 -6.70 -7.55 -7.18
C PRO A 51 -7.12 -6.25 -6.50
N ILE A 52 -8.25 -6.29 -5.81
CA ILE A 52 -8.67 -5.18 -4.95
C ILE A 52 -7.96 -5.37 -3.61
N PRO A 53 -7.21 -4.38 -3.11
CA PRO A 53 -6.62 -4.50 -1.79
C PRO A 53 -7.68 -4.66 -0.70
N THR A 54 -7.48 -5.63 0.18
CA THR A 54 -8.31 -5.85 1.36
C THR A 54 -8.04 -4.75 2.38
N LYS A 55 -9.09 -4.09 2.85
CA LYS A 55 -9.02 -3.06 3.89
C LYS A 55 -9.38 -3.66 5.24
N SER A 56 -8.54 -3.47 6.25
CA SER A 56 -8.84 -3.92 7.62
C SER A 56 -9.75 -2.93 8.36
N GLU A 57 -10.27 -3.34 9.51
CA GLU A 57 -10.75 -2.37 10.50
C GLU A 57 -9.56 -1.58 11.08
N SER A 58 -9.81 -0.34 11.52
CA SER A 58 -8.80 0.44 12.25
C SER A 58 -8.78 0.08 13.74
N ARG A 59 -7.60 0.11 14.37
CA ARG A 59 -7.41 -0.11 15.80
C ARG A 59 -6.85 1.15 16.47
N GLY A 60 -7.42 1.55 17.60
CA GLY A 60 -7.04 2.76 18.33
C GLY A 60 -8.25 3.49 18.90
N GLY A 61 -8.11 4.80 19.12
CA GLY A 61 -9.18 5.68 19.60
C GLY A 61 -10.17 6.13 18.52
N SER A 62 -11.31 6.65 18.98
CA SER A 62 -12.40 7.16 18.12
C SER A 62 -12.35 8.67 17.88
N GLY A 63 -11.36 9.38 18.40
CA GLY A 63 -11.19 10.82 18.19
C GLY A 63 -10.59 11.17 16.83
N GLY A 64 -10.40 12.46 16.57
CA GLY A 64 -9.90 12.98 15.29
C GLY A 64 -10.87 12.78 14.12
N GLU A 65 -10.40 13.02 12.91
CA GLU A 65 -11.12 12.83 11.64
C GLU A 65 -10.69 11.54 10.94
N VAL A 66 -11.59 10.95 10.15
CA VAL A 66 -11.26 9.80 9.32
C VAL A 66 -10.29 10.22 8.23
N VAL A 67 -9.17 9.50 8.12
CA VAL A 67 -8.15 9.72 7.10
C VAL A 67 -7.92 8.45 6.30
N ASP A 68 -7.78 8.61 4.99
CA ASP A 68 -7.75 7.50 4.05
C ASP A 68 -6.99 7.85 2.76
N ILE A 69 -6.72 6.84 1.96
CA ILE A 69 -6.16 6.97 0.61
C ILE A 69 -7.28 7.04 -0.44
N LYS A 70 -7.00 7.69 -1.57
CA LYS A 70 -7.96 7.81 -2.69
C LYS A 70 -7.70 6.77 -3.78
N GLU A 71 -6.43 6.57 -4.12
CA GLU A 71 -6.02 5.67 -5.19
C GLU A 71 -5.72 4.27 -4.66
N HIS A 72 -5.88 3.27 -5.54
CA HIS A 72 -5.61 1.88 -5.20
C HIS A 72 -4.10 1.65 -4.98
N PRO A 73 -3.69 1.23 -3.78
CA PRO A 73 -2.29 1.02 -3.47
C PRO A 73 -1.81 -0.31 -4.03
N TRP A 74 -0.69 -0.29 -4.74
CA TRP A 74 -0.01 -1.50 -5.19
C TRP A 74 1.15 -1.84 -4.26
N ARG A 75 1.99 -0.86 -3.90
CA ARG A 75 3.20 -1.14 -3.12
C ARG A 75 3.57 -0.01 -2.19
N LEU A 76 3.78 -0.33 -0.91
CA LEU A 76 4.34 0.62 0.03
C LEU A 76 5.79 0.95 -0.35
N HIS A 77 6.11 2.24 -0.45
CA HIS A 77 7.41 2.72 -0.88
C HIS A 77 8.25 3.26 0.28
N SER A 78 7.63 4.06 1.14
CA SER A 78 8.30 4.63 2.30
C SER A 78 7.30 4.99 3.39
N LEU A 79 7.78 5.10 4.61
CA LEU A 79 7.03 5.68 5.72
C LEU A 79 7.91 6.64 6.50
N THR A 80 7.29 7.61 7.15
CA THR A 80 7.93 8.59 8.03
C THR A 80 7.12 8.70 9.30
N ILE A 81 7.79 8.56 10.44
CA ILE A 81 7.17 8.56 11.77
C ILE A 81 7.85 9.62 12.62
N SER A 82 7.07 10.56 13.15
CA SER A 82 7.47 11.50 14.19
C SER A 82 6.95 11.01 15.54
N TYR A 83 7.82 10.98 16.55
CA TYR A 83 7.47 10.51 17.88
C TYR A 83 8.30 11.17 18.99
N GLN A 84 7.65 11.42 20.14
CA GLN A 84 8.29 11.69 21.43
C GLN A 84 7.60 10.90 22.54
N GLY A 85 7.81 9.58 22.53
CA GLY A 85 7.15 8.65 23.45
C GLY A 85 5.74 8.22 23.02
N LEU A 86 5.02 9.04 22.26
CA LEU A 86 3.81 8.68 21.53
C LEU A 86 4.00 8.98 20.02
N ILE A 87 3.10 8.51 19.15
CA ILE A 87 3.18 8.79 17.71
C ILE A 87 2.52 10.15 17.44
N ASP A 88 3.34 11.15 17.12
CA ASP A 88 2.86 12.52 16.87
C ASP A 88 2.35 12.67 15.44
N ALA A 89 3.13 12.18 14.48
CA ALA A 89 2.77 12.24 13.07
C ALA A 89 3.20 10.99 12.32
N PHE A 90 2.38 10.57 11.37
CA PHE A 90 2.63 9.45 10.48
C PHE A 90 2.35 9.86 9.03
N SER A 91 3.32 9.65 8.14
CA SER A 91 3.11 9.79 6.70
C SER A 91 3.74 8.62 5.96
N PHE A 92 3.28 8.40 4.74
CA PHE A 92 3.81 7.34 3.91
C PHE A 92 3.68 7.69 2.43
N SER A 93 4.39 6.94 1.61
CA SER A 93 4.23 6.94 0.17
C SER A 93 4.06 5.53 -0.34
N TYR A 94 3.25 5.39 -1.38
CA TYR A 94 3.03 4.13 -2.08
C TYR A 94 3.05 4.36 -3.58
N ILE A 95 3.25 3.28 -4.33
CA ILE A 95 3.05 3.24 -5.77
C ILE A 95 1.62 2.77 -6.00
N ASP A 96 0.86 3.52 -6.79
CA ASP A 96 -0.51 3.16 -7.14
C ASP A 96 -0.57 2.17 -8.32
N GLN A 97 -1.78 1.80 -8.72
CA GLN A 97 -2.02 0.87 -9.83
C GLN A 97 -1.56 1.38 -11.21
N TYR A 98 -1.35 2.68 -11.35
CA TYR A 98 -0.85 3.33 -12.57
C TYR A 98 0.68 3.43 -12.58
N GLY A 99 1.34 3.08 -11.48
CA GLY A 99 2.79 3.20 -11.33
C GLY A 99 3.23 4.56 -10.78
N GLU A 100 2.28 5.44 -10.46
CA GLU A 100 2.56 6.76 -9.94
C GLU A 100 2.82 6.72 -8.43
N LYS A 101 3.75 7.56 -7.98
CA LYS A 101 4.09 7.65 -6.56
C LYS A 101 3.17 8.63 -5.86
N GLN A 102 2.39 8.12 -4.91
CA GLN A 102 1.51 8.88 -4.06
C GLN A 102 2.17 9.20 -2.71
N HIS A 103 1.81 10.34 -2.11
CA HIS A 103 2.23 10.72 -0.76
C HIS A 103 0.99 11.04 0.10
N VAL A 104 0.97 10.54 1.33
CA VAL A 104 -0.17 10.62 2.25
C VAL A 104 0.29 11.08 3.62
N GLY A 105 -0.44 12.04 4.17
CA GLY A 105 -0.15 12.65 5.46
C GLY A 105 0.60 13.99 5.33
N PRO A 106 1.18 14.50 6.43
CA PRO A 106 1.21 13.86 7.74
C PRO A 106 -0.19 13.72 8.37
N TRP A 107 -0.44 12.57 8.98
CA TRP A 107 -1.54 12.36 9.91
C TRP A 107 -1.01 12.61 11.31
N GLY A 108 -1.50 13.68 11.94
CA GLY A 108 -0.95 14.23 13.16
C GLY A 108 -0.12 15.47 12.90
N GLU A 109 0.48 16.01 13.94
CA GLU A 109 1.28 17.23 13.86
C GLU A 109 2.76 16.93 14.08
N GLN A 110 3.57 17.30 13.08
CA GLN A 110 5.02 17.16 13.18
C GLN A 110 5.61 18.33 13.96
N HIS A 111 6.40 18.02 14.98
CA HIS A 111 7.10 18.99 15.80
C HIS A 111 8.61 18.92 15.54
N SER A 112 9.27 20.07 15.38
CA SER A 112 10.68 20.15 14.95
C SER A 112 11.67 19.54 15.93
N TYR A 113 11.31 19.41 17.20
CA TYR A 113 12.13 18.87 18.28
C TYR A 113 11.84 17.39 18.59
N HIS A 114 10.87 16.77 17.90
CA HIS A 114 10.55 15.35 18.07
C HIS A 114 11.41 14.48 17.15
N LYS A 115 11.61 13.22 17.55
CA LYS A 115 12.39 12.29 16.76
C LYS A 115 11.61 11.92 15.51
N THR A 116 12.23 12.08 14.35
CA THR A 116 11.64 11.69 13.06
C THR A 116 12.49 10.62 12.41
N GLU A 117 11.86 9.51 12.02
CA GLU A 117 12.51 8.39 11.34
C GLU A 117 11.84 8.16 9.99
N THR A 118 12.62 7.99 8.93
CA THR A 118 12.12 7.69 7.58
C THR A 118 12.64 6.33 7.15
N ILE A 119 11.73 5.43 6.78
CA ILE A 119 12.06 4.12 6.23
C ILE A 119 11.77 4.14 4.74
N ARG A 120 12.73 3.70 3.94
CA ARG A 120 12.57 3.49 2.49
C ARG A 120 12.74 2.00 2.21
N PHE A 121 11.72 1.39 1.61
CA PHE A 121 11.72 -0.04 1.35
C PHE A 121 12.39 -0.35 0.00
N SER A 122 13.26 -1.36 -0.01
CA SER A 122 13.82 -1.92 -1.25
C SER A 122 12.70 -2.46 -2.16
N PRO A 123 12.85 -2.46 -3.51
CA PRO A 123 11.94 -3.11 -4.46
C PRO A 123 11.43 -4.50 -4.05
N SER A 124 12.28 -5.29 -3.39
CA SER A 124 12.00 -6.66 -2.92
C SER A 124 11.60 -6.76 -1.45
N GLU A 125 11.50 -5.62 -0.75
CA GLU A 125 11.10 -5.54 0.65
C GLU A 125 9.63 -5.14 0.76
N PHE A 126 8.87 -5.93 1.51
CA PHE A 126 7.43 -5.75 1.73
C PHE A 126 7.08 -6.02 3.18
N VAL A 127 6.05 -5.31 3.67
CA VAL A 127 5.62 -5.39 5.07
C VAL A 127 4.68 -6.58 5.25
N GLU A 128 5.01 -7.46 6.20
CA GLU A 128 4.24 -8.66 6.53
C GLU A 128 3.43 -8.46 7.82
N GLU A 129 3.93 -7.64 8.75
CA GLU A 129 3.23 -7.33 10.00
C GLU A 129 3.39 -5.86 10.38
N VAL A 130 2.32 -5.30 10.92
CA VAL A 130 2.32 -4.03 11.65
C VAL A 130 1.79 -4.30 13.04
N SER A 131 2.59 -4.00 14.06
CA SER A 131 2.21 -4.15 15.46
C SER A 131 2.55 -2.92 16.27
N GLY A 132 2.00 -2.81 17.47
CA GLY A 132 2.20 -1.64 18.31
C GLY A 132 1.24 -1.62 19.48
N ALA A 133 1.00 -0.43 20.00
CA ALA A 133 0.05 -0.21 21.07
C ALA A 133 -0.66 1.12 20.91
N TYR A 134 -1.84 1.21 21.51
CA TYR A 134 -2.54 2.45 21.75
C TYR A 134 -2.93 2.54 23.21
N GLY A 135 -2.91 3.75 23.76
CA GLY A 135 -3.09 3.98 25.19
C GLY A 135 -3.73 5.33 25.46
N SER A 136 -4.20 5.52 26.70
CA SER A 136 -4.77 6.79 27.12
C SER A 136 -3.67 7.82 27.32
N HIS A 137 -3.87 9.00 26.73
CA HIS A 137 -3.02 10.17 26.93
C HIS A 137 -3.94 11.38 27.08
N PHE A 138 -3.93 11.96 28.29
CA PHE A 138 -5.00 12.85 28.75
C PHE A 138 -6.37 12.19 28.57
N GLU A 139 -7.29 12.81 27.83
CA GLU A 139 -8.65 12.32 27.57
C GLU A 139 -8.78 11.58 26.24
N ASN A 140 -7.67 11.42 25.51
CA ASN A 140 -7.66 10.78 24.20
C ASN A 140 -7.04 9.38 24.27
N LEU A 141 -7.46 8.52 23.35
CA LEU A 141 -6.85 7.21 23.12
C LEU A 141 -6.03 7.30 21.84
N LEU A 142 -4.71 7.25 21.96
CA LEU A 142 -3.77 7.55 20.89
C LEU A 142 -2.87 6.35 20.59
N VAL A 143 -2.41 6.22 19.35
CA VAL A 143 -1.37 5.26 18.99
C VAL A 143 -0.06 5.69 19.65
N THR A 144 0.46 4.85 20.54
CA THR A 144 1.66 5.16 21.33
C THR A 144 2.92 4.53 20.75
N SER A 145 2.77 3.43 20.00
CA SER A 145 3.91 2.81 19.34
C SER A 145 3.53 2.06 18.07
N LEU A 146 4.50 1.97 17.15
CA LEU A 146 4.40 1.22 15.90
C LEU A 146 5.70 0.46 15.63
N THR A 147 5.56 -0.76 15.13
CA THR A 147 6.64 -1.66 14.69
C THR A 147 6.22 -2.25 13.36
N PHE A 148 7.14 -2.27 12.40
CA PHE A 148 6.93 -2.79 11.06
C PHE A 148 7.87 -3.96 10.83
N VAL A 149 7.31 -5.14 10.57
CA VAL A 149 8.09 -6.33 10.24
C VAL A 149 7.98 -6.56 8.73
N THR A 150 9.12 -6.64 8.07
CA THR A 150 9.23 -6.95 6.65
C THR A 150 9.80 -8.35 6.46
N ASN A 151 9.74 -8.85 5.24
CA ASN A 151 10.44 -10.07 4.83
C ASN A 151 11.98 -9.99 4.93
N VAL A 152 12.54 -8.81 5.27
CA VAL A 152 13.98 -8.57 5.39
C VAL A 152 14.39 -8.31 6.83
N ARG A 153 13.65 -7.45 7.55
CA ARG A 153 14.00 -7.01 8.91
C ARG A 153 12.81 -6.40 9.65
N THR A 154 13.04 -6.06 10.92
CA THR A 154 12.09 -5.30 11.74
C THR A 154 12.54 -3.86 11.89
N TYR A 155 11.59 -2.93 11.85
CA TYR A 155 11.77 -1.51 12.13
C TYR A 155 10.93 -1.06 13.32
N GLY A 156 11.56 -0.35 14.25
CA GLY A 156 10.94 0.09 15.50
C GLY A 156 11.36 -0.77 16.70
N PRO A 157 10.63 -0.70 17.82
CA PRO A 157 9.42 0.11 18.00
C PRO A 157 9.72 1.61 17.92
N PHE A 158 8.84 2.35 17.26
CA PHE A 158 8.79 3.81 17.32
C PHE A 158 7.77 4.22 18.37
N GLY A 159 8.05 5.28 19.14
CA GLY A 159 7.26 5.65 20.31
C GLY A 159 7.54 4.75 21.52
N ASN A 160 6.65 4.77 22.52
CA ASN A 160 6.76 4.01 23.75
C ASN A 160 5.39 3.40 24.11
N PRO A 161 5.24 2.06 24.07
CA PRO A 161 3.97 1.40 24.39
C PRO A 161 3.51 1.67 25.82
N ASN A 162 4.42 1.97 26.75
CA ASN A 162 4.12 2.26 28.15
C ASN A 162 4.36 3.74 28.49
N HIS A 163 4.12 4.65 27.53
CA HIS A 163 4.29 6.08 27.77
C HIS A 163 3.52 6.51 29.03
N GLN A 164 4.22 7.21 29.94
CA GLN A 164 3.69 7.67 31.23
C GLN A 164 3.14 6.57 32.18
N ASN A 165 3.54 5.30 32.01
CA ASN A 165 3.05 4.16 32.80
C ASN A 165 1.53 3.94 32.73
N VAL A 166 0.90 4.40 31.66
CA VAL A 166 -0.53 4.15 31.40
C VAL A 166 -0.68 2.79 30.73
N ALA A 167 -1.68 2.01 31.14
CA ALA A 167 -1.99 0.73 30.52
C ALA A 167 -2.32 0.92 29.02
N ALA A 168 -1.61 0.20 28.15
CA ALA A 168 -1.82 0.24 26.71
C ALA A 168 -2.35 -1.09 26.17
N ALA A 169 -3.21 -1.02 25.16
CA ALA A 169 -3.75 -2.16 24.46
C ALA A 169 -2.93 -2.44 23.20
N PRO A 170 -2.64 -3.73 22.88
CA PRO A 170 -1.89 -4.06 21.67
C PRO A 170 -2.73 -3.86 20.42
N LEU A 171 -2.11 -3.33 19.37
CA LEU A 171 -2.61 -3.40 18.00
C LEU A 171 -1.69 -4.31 17.18
N LYS A 172 -2.28 -5.11 16.30
CA LYS A 172 -1.54 -6.01 15.41
C LYS A 172 -2.34 -6.29 14.15
N PHE A 173 -1.66 -6.24 13.02
CA PHE A 173 -2.13 -6.58 11.69
C PHE A 173 -1.12 -7.55 11.06
N MET A 174 -1.62 -8.68 10.57
CA MET A 174 -0.84 -9.67 9.84
C MET A 174 -1.32 -9.65 8.40
N ALA A 175 -0.40 -9.58 7.45
CA ALA A 175 -0.72 -9.86 6.06
C ALA A 175 -1.20 -11.32 5.93
N ASP A 176 -2.26 -11.52 5.16
CA ASP A 176 -2.72 -12.87 4.80
C ASP A 176 -1.62 -13.63 4.04
N GLU A 177 -1.72 -14.96 4.01
CA GLU A 177 -0.75 -15.78 3.29
C GLU A 177 -0.72 -15.38 1.81
N GLY A 178 0.47 -14.97 1.34
CA GLY A 178 0.62 -14.48 -0.03
C GLY A 178 0.29 -13.01 -0.23
N SER A 179 -0.03 -12.24 0.81
CA SER A 179 -0.28 -10.80 0.73
C SER A 179 0.84 -9.97 1.37
N SER A 180 0.82 -8.66 1.16
CA SER A 180 1.60 -7.69 1.95
C SER A 180 0.79 -6.46 2.30
N ILE A 181 1.22 -5.76 3.36
CA ILE A 181 0.66 -4.47 3.75
C ILE A 181 1.24 -3.37 2.85
N VAL A 182 0.37 -2.66 2.12
CA VAL A 182 0.76 -1.73 1.05
C VAL A 182 0.39 -0.28 1.30
N ALA A 183 -0.56 -0.02 2.20
CA ALA A 183 -0.97 1.32 2.61
C ALA A 183 -1.71 1.27 3.95
N PHE A 184 -2.13 2.45 4.42
CA PHE A 184 -2.77 2.63 5.72
C PHE A 184 -4.04 3.48 5.57
N HIS A 185 -4.89 3.43 6.59
CA HIS A 185 -5.99 4.36 6.84
C HIS A 185 -6.16 4.51 8.36
N GLY A 186 -7.07 5.36 8.82
CA GLY A 186 -7.34 5.45 10.25
C GLY A 186 -8.03 6.73 10.65
N ARG A 187 -7.65 7.24 11.83
CA ARG A 187 -8.15 8.50 12.36
C ARG A 187 -7.01 9.37 12.86
N SER A 188 -7.10 10.66 12.57
CA SER A 188 -6.04 11.63 12.85
C SER A 188 -6.60 12.95 13.37
N GLY A 189 -5.90 13.55 14.32
CA GLY A 189 -6.09 14.93 14.76
C GLY A 189 -4.72 15.57 14.94
N SER A 190 -4.45 16.15 16.11
CA SER A 190 -3.10 16.58 16.50
C SER A 190 -2.11 15.41 16.63
N HIS A 191 -2.63 14.20 16.78
CA HIS A 191 -1.89 12.95 16.87
C HIS A 191 -2.60 11.85 16.09
N LEU A 192 -1.98 10.69 15.99
CA LEU A 192 -2.61 9.50 15.41
C LEU A 192 -3.52 8.81 16.44
N PHE A 193 -4.83 8.80 16.17
CA PHE A 193 -5.82 8.18 17.06
C PHE A 193 -5.96 6.68 16.78
N SER A 194 -6.11 6.30 15.52
CA SER A 194 -6.21 4.90 15.10
C SER A 194 -5.51 4.65 13.78
N ILE A 195 -5.15 3.39 13.54
CA ILE A 195 -4.53 2.94 12.30
C ILE A 195 -5.14 1.61 11.86
N GLY A 196 -5.34 1.47 10.56
CA GLY A 196 -5.68 0.23 9.86
C GLY A 196 -4.81 0.10 8.61
N VAL A 197 -4.87 -1.05 7.96
CA VAL A 197 -3.99 -1.42 6.84
C VAL A 197 -4.78 -1.82 5.61
N TYR A 198 -4.18 -1.53 4.44
CA TYR A 198 -4.54 -2.15 3.18
C TYR A 198 -3.57 -3.27 2.87
N MET A 199 -4.11 -4.43 2.51
CA MET A 199 -3.34 -5.62 2.13
C MET A 199 -3.56 -5.93 0.66
N TYR A 200 -2.48 -6.17 -0.06
CA TYR A 200 -2.53 -6.53 -1.47
C TYR A 200 -1.92 -7.92 -1.68
N PRO A 201 -2.57 -8.80 -2.46
CA PRO A 201 -1.99 -10.09 -2.85
C PRO A 201 -0.66 -9.88 -3.58
N ASN A 202 0.42 -10.33 -2.97
CA ASN A 202 1.71 -10.44 -3.61
C ASN A 202 1.76 -11.79 -4.30
N ASN A 203 1.70 -11.83 -5.63
CA ASN A 203 1.98 -13.08 -6.34
C ASN A 203 3.40 -13.53 -5.99
N LYS A 204 3.51 -14.43 -5.00
CA LYS A 204 4.75 -15.13 -4.63
C LYS A 204 5.07 -16.06 -5.78
N ARG A 205 5.53 -15.52 -6.90
CA ARG A 205 6.13 -16.33 -7.96
C ARG A 205 7.40 -16.93 -7.39
N LYS A 206 7.33 -18.17 -6.90
CA LYS A 206 8.51 -19.01 -6.71
C LYS A 206 9.31 -18.95 -8.02
N GLY A 207 10.43 -18.23 -8.02
CA GLY A 207 11.40 -18.21 -9.11
C GLY A 207 11.22 -17.20 -10.25
N ARG A 208 10.30 -16.21 -10.18
CA ARG A 208 10.26 -15.14 -11.20
C ARG A 208 9.92 -13.79 -10.59
N THR A 209 10.91 -12.90 -10.55
CA THR A 209 10.75 -11.45 -10.35
C THR A 209 9.55 -10.96 -11.16
N LEU A 210 8.54 -10.40 -10.51
CA LEU A 210 7.60 -9.54 -11.22
C LEU A 210 8.43 -8.39 -11.76
N LEU A 211 8.66 -8.40 -13.07
CA LEU A 211 9.04 -7.17 -13.76
C LEU A 211 7.94 -6.18 -13.41
N ALA A 212 8.31 -5.07 -12.78
CA ALA A 212 7.47 -3.88 -12.79
C ALA A 212 6.97 -3.67 -14.23
N PRO A 213 5.77 -3.11 -14.44
CA PRO A 213 5.40 -2.63 -15.76
C PRO A 213 6.59 -1.82 -16.28
N VAL A 214 7.15 -2.23 -17.42
CA VAL A 214 8.13 -1.40 -18.12
C VAL A 214 7.31 -0.21 -18.60
N ILE A 215 7.37 0.89 -17.84
CA ILE A 215 6.82 2.17 -18.25
C ILE A 215 7.78 2.66 -19.34
N PRO A 216 7.33 2.86 -20.58
CA PRO A 216 8.18 3.46 -21.59
C PRO A 216 8.51 4.89 -21.14
N ASP A 217 9.80 5.17 -20.96
CA ASP A 217 10.28 6.54 -20.77
C ASP A 217 9.77 7.38 -21.95
N GLY A 218 9.01 8.42 -21.63
CA GLY A 218 8.52 9.38 -22.61
C GLY A 218 9.67 10.25 -23.15
N GLU A 219 10.54 9.68 -23.97
CA GLU A 219 11.40 10.46 -24.86
C GLU A 219 10.58 10.93 -26.06
N LYS A 220 10.17 12.20 -26.04
CA LYS A 220 9.83 12.91 -27.27
C LYS A 220 11.11 13.08 -28.08
N GLN A 221 11.36 12.20 -29.04
CA GLN A 221 12.32 12.48 -30.11
C GLN A 221 11.69 13.51 -31.06
N ASP A 222 12.18 14.75 -30.94
CA ASP A 222 11.98 15.82 -31.92
C ASP A 222 12.78 15.47 -33.18
N THR A 223 12.12 14.83 -34.15
CA THR A 223 12.71 14.61 -35.48
C THR A 223 12.57 15.86 -36.32
N ARG A 224 13.51 16.80 -36.17
CA ARG A 224 13.86 17.73 -37.26
C ARG A 224 14.81 17.03 -38.20
N GLU A 225 14.26 16.47 -39.27
CA GLU A 225 15.03 15.99 -40.42
C GLU A 225 15.89 17.14 -40.98
N THR A 226 17.21 16.96 -40.96
CA THR A 226 18.15 17.72 -41.78
C THR A 226 18.67 16.79 -42.86
N VAL A 227 18.32 17.11 -44.11
CA VAL A 227 18.77 16.40 -45.32
C VAL A 227 20.19 16.86 -45.66
N PRO A 228 21.18 15.98 -45.87
CA PRO A 228 22.43 16.36 -46.52
C PRO A 228 22.31 16.16 -48.05
N MET A 229 22.47 17.25 -48.80
CA MET A 229 22.70 17.23 -50.25
C MET A 229 24.15 16.84 -50.52
N CYS A 230 24.37 15.68 -51.13
CA CYS A 230 25.63 15.38 -51.83
C CYS A 230 25.58 15.98 -53.23
N THR A 231 26.48 16.92 -53.51
CA THR A 231 26.88 17.32 -54.86
C THR A 231 27.93 16.36 -55.41
N PRO A 232 27.94 16.05 -56.71
CA PRO A 232 29.14 15.59 -57.41
C PRO A 232 30.11 16.74 -57.69
#